data_AF-I3SL95-F1
#
_entry.id   AF-I3SL95-F1
#
_cell.length_a   1.000
_cell.length_b   1.000
_cell.length_c   1.000
_cell.angle_alpha   90.00
_cell.angle_beta   90.00
_cell.angle_gamma   90.00
#
_symmetry.space_group_name_H-M   'P 1'
#
loop_
_entity.id
_entity.type
_entity.pdbx_description
1 polymer ?
#
loop_
_entity_poly.entity_id
_entity_poly.type
_entity_poly.pdbx_seq_one_letter_code
_entity_poly.pdbx_strand_id
1 'polypeptide(L)'
;MKRSRDIEKRSEINSAIEELSVLVIVKPEEDHEAGARIPTKPFLSLCYMVLQVLDKVGPTMAVLRQDIHQNIKVTKYSHTHDMVTP
;
A
#
# COMPACT_ATOMS: atom_id res chain seq x y z
N MET A 1 -37.07 -20.69 -17.16
CA MET A 1 -36.66 -20.52 -15.75
C MET A 1 -35.28 -19.87 -15.72
N LYS A 2 -35.09 -18.92 -14.79
CA LYS A 2 -34.03 -17.88 -14.76
C LYS A 2 -32.61 -18.45 -14.60
N ARG A 3 -31.67 -18.01 -15.46
CA ARG A 3 -30.21 -18.15 -15.27
C ARG A 3 -29.79 -17.40 -14.00
N SER A 4 -29.42 -18.14 -12.97
CA SER A 4 -29.09 -17.58 -11.67
C SER A 4 -27.65 -17.06 -11.64
N ARG A 5 -27.50 -15.74 -11.81
CA ARG A 5 -26.51 -14.87 -11.14
C ARG A 5 -25.04 -15.34 -11.13
N ASP A 6 -24.39 -15.30 -12.28
CA ASP A 6 -22.91 -15.36 -12.40
C ASP A 6 -22.27 -13.95 -12.39
N ILE A 7 -22.81 -13.00 -11.61
CA ILE A 7 -22.42 -11.57 -11.66
C ILE A 7 -21.78 -11.08 -10.34
N GLU A 8 -21.69 -11.93 -9.30
CA GLU A 8 -21.39 -11.46 -7.94
C GLU A 8 -20.19 -12.14 -7.28
N LYS A 9 -19.19 -12.56 -8.08
CA LYS A 9 -17.90 -13.06 -7.55
C LYS A 9 -16.72 -12.43 -8.27
N ARG A 10 -16.68 -11.10 -8.35
CA ARG A 10 -15.37 -10.45 -8.24
C ARG A 10 -14.83 -10.88 -6.89
N SER A 11 -13.82 -11.74 -6.89
CA SER A 11 -13.17 -12.23 -5.66
C SER A 11 -12.95 -11.05 -4.71
N GLU A 12 -13.16 -11.23 -3.40
CA GLU A 12 -12.86 -10.20 -2.39
C GLU A 12 -11.44 -9.63 -2.59
N ILE A 13 -10.52 -10.48 -3.04
CA ILE A 13 -9.16 -10.11 -3.45
C ILE A 13 -9.17 -9.10 -4.61
N ASN A 14 -9.95 -9.34 -5.66
CA ASN A 14 -10.07 -8.41 -6.79
C ASN A 14 -10.70 -7.08 -6.36
N SER A 15 -11.65 -7.10 -5.42
CA SER A 15 -12.25 -5.88 -4.86
C SER A 15 -11.24 -5.08 -4.05
N ALA A 16 -10.47 -5.73 -3.17
CA ALA A 16 -9.42 -5.09 -2.40
C ALA A 16 -8.29 -4.57 -3.30
N ILE A 17 -7.93 -5.30 -4.36
CA ILE A 17 -6.96 -4.85 -5.37
C ILE A 17 -7.43 -3.57 -6.04
N GLU A 18 -8.70 -3.47 -6.43
CA GLU A 18 -9.24 -2.25 -7.06
C GLU A 18 -9.26 -1.07 -6.09
N GLU A 19 -9.68 -1.27 -4.84
CA GLU A 19 -9.66 -0.24 -3.80
C GLU A 19 -8.22 0.27 -3.54
N LEU A 20 -7.25 -0.63 -3.51
CA LEU A 20 -5.83 -0.30 -3.38
C LEU A 20 -5.25 0.38 -4.63
N SER A 21 -5.74 0.02 -5.82
CA SER A 21 -5.25 0.58 -7.09
C SER A 21 -5.61 2.06 -7.25
N VAL A 22 -6.73 2.51 -6.67
CA VAL A 22 -7.12 3.93 -6.66
C VAL A 22 -6.14 4.78 -5.85
N LEU A 23 -5.52 4.22 -4.81
CA LEU A 23 -4.51 4.90 -4.00
C LEU A 23 -3.15 5.06 -4.72
N VAL A 24 -2.94 4.37 -5.85
CA VAL A 24 -1.66 4.29 -6.58
C VAL A 24 -1.81 4.78 -8.04
N ILE A 25 -2.71 5.74 -8.31
CA ILE A 25 -2.66 6.45 -9.59
C ILE A 25 -1.68 7.61 -9.47
N VAL A 26 -0.38 7.31 -9.51
CA VAL A 26 0.63 8.30 -9.89
C VAL A 26 0.55 8.39 -11.40
N LYS A 27 -0.09 9.45 -11.92
CA LYS A 27 -0.04 9.73 -13.36
C LYS A 27 1.45 9.81 -13.75
N PRO A 28 1.91 9.03 -14.75
CA PRO A 28 3.24 9.24 -15.27
C PRO A 28 3.21 10.57 -16.00
N GLU A 29 3.73 11.63 -15.37
CA GLU A 29 4.02 12.86 -16.11
C GLU A 29 5.24 12.61 -17.00
N GLU A 30 5.14 13.05 -18.25
CA GLU A 30 6.10 12.80 -19.34
C GLU A 30 7.44 13.53 -19.15
N ASP A 31 7.67 14.15 -17.99
CA ASP A 31 8.96 14.73 -17.62
C ASP A 31 9.83 13.69 -16.92
N HIS A 32 10.74 13.12 -17.73
CA HIS A 32 11.92 12.42 -17.26
C HIS A 32 12.59 13.26 -16.16
N GLU A 33 12.71 12.67 -14.96
CA GLU A 33 13.35 13.17 -13.73
C GLU A 33 12.44 13.66 -12.58
N ALA A 34 11.18 14.05 -12.81
CA ALA A 34 10.27 14.49 -11.73
C ALA A 34 8.94 13.69 -11.61
N GLY A 35 8.55 12.94 -12.65
CA GLY A 35 7.17 12.47 -12.85
C GLY A 35 6.69 11.22 -12.12
N ALA A 36 7.38 10.70 -11.11
CA ALA A 36 6.93 9.50 -10.38
C ALA A 36 7.23 9.52 -8.87
N ARG A 37 7.21 10.70 -8.24
CA ARG A 37 7.45 10.79 -6.80
C ARG A 37 6.27 10.19 -6.04
N ILE A 38 6.43 8.96 -5.54
CA ILE A 38 5.43 8.30 -4.71
C ILE A 38 5.22 9.15 -3.44
N PRO A 39 3.99 9.60 -3.15
CA PRO A 39 3.71 10.35 -1.94
C PRO A 39 4.01 9.49 -0.70
N THR A 40 4.97 9.93 0.13
CA THR A 40 5.46 9.13 1.25
C THR A 40 4.35 8.81 2.26
N LYS A 41 3.44 9.74 2.55
CA LYS A 41 2.34 9.52 3.51
C LYS A 41 1.38 8.41 3.04
N PRO A 42 0.77 8.46 1.82
CA PRO A 42 0.00 7.35 1.26
C PRO A 42 0.74 6.02 1.22
N PHE A 43 2.02 6.03 0.84
CA PHE A 43 2.84 4.81 0.84
C PHE A 43 2.97 4.19 2.23
N LEU A 44 3.27 4.98 3.26
CA LEU A 44 3.37 4.48 4.63
C LEU A 44 2.03 3.94 5.15
N SER A 45 0.91 4.59 4.80
CA SER A 45 -0.44 4.08 5.13
C SER A 45 -0.69 2.68 4.55
N LEU A 46 -0.27 2.44 3.31
CA LEU A 46 -0.33 1.12 2.70
C LEU A 46 0.55 0.11 3.44
N CYS A 47 1.79 0.47 3.81
CA CYS A 47 2.66 -0.41 4.57
C CYS A 47 2.06 -0.79 5.94
N TYR A 48 1.38 0.14 6.62
CA TYR A 48 0.64 -0.17 7.85
C TYR A 48 -0.53 -1.13 7.62
N MET A 49 -1.22 -1.03 6.48
CA MET A 49 -2.27 -1.99 6.10
C MET A 49 -1.69 -3.39 5.88
N VAL A 50 -0.52 -3.49 5.23
CA VAL A 50 0.19 -4.77 5.07
C VAL A 50 0.50 -5.40 6.44
N LEU A 51 0.92 -4.63 7.45
CA LEU A 51 1.12 -5.16 8.80
C LEU A 51 -0.16 -5.80 9.37
N GLN A 52 -1.33 -5.20 9.15
CA GLN A 52 -2.61 -5.77 9.60
C GLN A 52 -2.92 -7.10 8.91
N VAL A 53 -2.60 -7.23 7.63
CA VAL A 53 -2.73 -8.50 6.90
C VAL A 53 -1.79 -9.55 7.49
N LEU A 54 -0.53 -9.19 7.77
CA LEU A 54 0.43 -10.10 8.39
C LEU A 54 -0.01 -10.54 9.80
N ASP A 55 -0.65 -9.64 10.55
CA ASP A 55 -1.26 -9.96 11.85
C ASP A 55 -2.39 -11.00 11.72
N LYS A 56 -3.10 -11.05 10.58
CA LYS A 56 -4.10 -12.10 10.29
C LYS A 56 -3.50 -13.41 9.81
N VAL A 57 -2.34 -13.40 9.15
CA VAL A 57 -1.62 -14.62 8.77
C VAL A 57 -1.07 -15.34 10.01
N GLY A 58 -0.57 -14.57 10.99
CA GLY A 58 -0.13 -15.10 12.27
C GLY A 58 1.39 -15.26 12.42
N PRO A 59 1.86 -16.07 13.40
CA PRO A 59 3.24 -16.05 13.88
C PRO A 59 4.31 -16.36 12.83
N THR A 60 3.98 -17.14 11.80
CA THR A 60 4.91 -17.46 10.70
C THR A 60 5.41 -16.21 9.97
N MET A 61 4.63 -15.13 9.96
CA MET A 61 5.01 -13.85 9.34
C MET A 61 5.66 -12.85 10.30
N ALA A 62 5.96 -13.23 11.54
CA ALA A 62 6.47 -12.32 12.56
C ALA A 62 7.77 -11.60 12.15
N VAL A 63 8.70 -12.31 11.51
CA VAL A 63 9.98 -11.74 11.05
C VAL A 63 9.74 -10.70 9.96
N LEU A 64 8.97 -11.05 8.93
CA LEU A 64 8.62 -10.14 7.83
C LEU A 64 7.88 -8.89 8.35
N ARG A 65 6.95 -9.08 9.28
CA ARG A 65 6.21 -8.00 9.93
C ARG A 65 7.17 -7.05 10.67
N GLN A 66 8.13 -7.59 11.41
CA GLN A 66 9.12 -6.80 12.14
C GLN A 66 9.99 -5.98 11.18
N ASP A 67 10.46 -6.60 10.10
CA ASP A 67 11.31 -5.94 9.10
C ASP A 67 10.58 -4.77 8.43
N ILE A 68 9.34 -5.00 7.99
CA ILE A 68 8.51 -3.95 7.38
C ILE A 68 8.27 -2.82 8.39
N HIS A 69 7.94 -3.14 9.65
CA HIS A 69 7.71 -2.14 10.67
C HIS A 69 8.95 -1.28 10.95
N GLN A 70 10.14 -1.88 10.92
CA GLN A 70 11.39 -1.12 11.08
C GLN A 70 11.67 -0.22 9.87
N ASN A 71 11.43 -0.70 8.66
CA ASN A 71 11.56 0.10 7.45
C ASN A 71 10.62 1.32 7.45
N ILE A 72 9.36 1.14 7.86
CA ILE A 72 8.38 2.23 8.02
C ILE A 72 8.93 3.33 8.94
N LYS A 73 9.54 2.96 10.08
CA LYS A 73 10.10 3.95 11.03
C LYS A 73 11.24 4.74 10.39
N VAL A 74 12.17 4.06 9.72
CA VAL A 74 13.31 4.70 9.05
C VAL A 74 12.81 5.66 7.97
N THR A 75 11.93 5.21 7.08
CA THR A 75 11.36 6.04 6.01
C THR A 75 10.58 7.23 6.56
N LYS A 76 9.79 7.04 7.63
CA LYS A 76 9.06 8.13 8.29
C LYS A 76 10.02 9.17 8.86
N TYR A 77 11.08 8.73 9.55
CA TYR A 77 12.06 9.62 10.15
C TYR A 77 12.77 10.48 9.11
N SER A 78 13.26 9.86 8.01
CA SER A 78 13.90 10.57 6.90
C SER A 78 12.96 11.61 6.28
N HIS A 79 11.71 11.25 6.01
CA HIS A 79 10.72 12.18 5.48
C HIS A 79 10.43 13.36 6.40
N THR A 80 10.33 13.12 7.71
CA THR A 80 10.11 14.20 8.69
C THR A 80 11.32 15.11 8.82
N HIS A 81 12.54 14.59 8.67
CA HIS A 81 13.75 15.39 8.73
C HIS A 81 13.92 16.26 7.48
N ASP A 82 13.64 15.71 6.29
CA ASP A 82 13.69 16.45 5.03
C ASP A 82 12.66 17.60 4.99
N MET A 83 11.55 17.51 5.73
CA MET A 83 10.55 18.58 5.84
C MET A 83 10.90 19.68 6.86
N VAL A 84 11.94 19.49 7.68
CA VAL A 84 12.32 20.41 8.77
C VAL A 84 13.59 21.20 8.46
N THR A 85 14.37 20.79 7.45
CA THR A 85 15.48 21.58 6.90
C THR A 85 15.02 22.44 5.71
N PRO A 86 15.08 23.78 5.80
CA PRO A 86 14.78 24.69 4.69
C PRO A 86 15.88 24.72 3.63
#